data_AF-A0A942ZAU2-F1
#
_entry.id   AF-A0A942ZAU2-F1
#
_cell.length_a   1.000
_cell.length_b   1.000
_cell.length_c   1.000
_cell.angle_alpha   90.00
_cell.angle_beta   90.00
_cell.angle_gamma   90.00
#
_symmetry.space_group_name_H-M   'P 1'
#
loop_
_entity.id
_entity.type
_entity.pdbx_description
1 polymer ?
#
loop_
_entity_poly.entity_id
_entity_poly.type
_entity_poly.pdbx_seq_one_letter_code
_entity_poly.pdbx_strand_id
1 'polypeptide(L)'
;MFNLKNLKIVKQLNSIKPRLKWLMFSQMQDYKINSKYIDMICNDNDTKSDNERLEDIVRESLIREFTPEITKMKSYDFLVDAVVHNLKKKQLANFDKIQVNKE
;
A
#
# COMPACT_ATOMS: atom_id res chain seq x y z
N MET A 1 -25.99 -0.48 -33.19
CA MET A 1 -27.25 -0.22 -32.45
C MET A 1 -26.99 -0.44 -30.97
N PHE A 2 -27.04 0.61 -30.15
CA PHE A 2 -26.77 0.51 -28.71
C PHE A 2 -27.94 -0.17 -27.98
N ASN A 3 -27.65 -1.21 -27.21
CA ASN A 3 -28.65 -2.03 -26.52
C ASN A 3 -29.24 -1.25 -25.32
N LEU A 4 -30.44 -0.71 -25.50
CA LEU A 4 -31.14 0.17 -24.55
C LEU A 4 -31.72 -0.54 -23.30
N LYS A 5 -31.51 -1.86 -23.16
CA LYS A 5 -32.13 -2.67 -22.10
C LYS A 5 -31.61 -2.34 -20.69
N ASN A 6 -30.39 -1.81 -20.56
CA ASN A 6 -29.81 -1.40 -19.27
C ASN A 6 -30.16 0.04 -18.85
N LEU A 7 -30.87 0.81 -19.68
CA LEU A 7 -31.19 2.21 -19.37
C LEU A 7 -32.28 2.37 -18.30
N LYS A 8 -33.09 1.34 -18.01
CA LYS A 8 -34.12 1.43 -16.96
C LYS A 8 -33.49 1.65 -15.58
N ILE A 9 -32.40 0.95 -15.27
CA ILE A 9 -31.67 1.07 -14.00
C ILE A 9 -31.00 2.45 -13.91
N VAL A 10 -30.41 2.93 -15.00
CA VAL A 10 -29.78 4.26 -15.07
C VAL A 10 -30.80 5.39 -14.92
N LYS A 11 -32.01 5.24 -15.48
CA LYS A 11 -33.11 6.22 -15.33
C LYS A 11 -33.61 6.33 -13.89
N GLN A 12 -33.70 5.22 -13.16
CA GLN A 12 -34.10 5.20 -11.75
C GLN A 12 -33.03 5.81 -10.83
N LEU A 13 -31.76 5.70 -11.19
CA LEU A 13 -30.67 6.41 -10.51
C LEU A 13 -30.70 7.92 -10.78
N ASN A 14 -31.20 8.37 -11.94
CA ASN A 14 -31.33 9.80 -12.25
C ASN A 14 -32.52 10.49 -11.59
N SER A 15 -33.53 9.77 -11.10
CA SER A 15 -34.61 10.36 -10.29
C SER A 15 -34.20 10.68 -8.85
N ILE A 16 -33.01 10.24 -8.41
CA ILE A 16 -32.47 10.54 -7.10
C ILE A 16 -31.83 11.93 -7.13
N LYS A 17 -32.32 12.84 -6.28
CA LYS A 17 -31.81 14.22 -6.16
C LYS A 17 -30.29 14.21 -5.94
N PRO A 18 -29.52 15.11 -6.59
CA PRO A 18 -28.05 15.14 -6.48
C PRO A 18 -27.51 15.16 -5.04
N ARG A 19 -28.18 15.89 -4.13
CA ARG A 19 -27.83 15.90 -2.70
C ARG A 19 -27.91 14.53 -2.03
N LEU A 20 -28.88 13.71 -2.40
CA LEU A 20 -29.05 12.36 -1.83
C LEU A 20 -28.01 11.38 -2.40
N LYS A 21 -27.61 11.54 -3.68
CA LYS A 21 -26.46 10.82 -4.25
C LYS A 21 -25.16 11.16 -3.51
N TRP A 22 -24.94 12.44 -3.22
CA TRP A 22 -23.79 12.89 -2.43
C TRP A 22 -23.81 12.37 -1.01
N LEU A 23 -24.98 12.36 -0.34
CA LEU A 23 -25.15 11.80 1.00
C LEU A 23 -24.87 10.29 1.03
N MET A 24 -25.40 9.53 0.06
CA MET A 24 -25.16 8.09 -0.03
C MET A 24 -23.69 7.79 -0.37
N PHE A 25 -23.06 8.60 -1.21
CA PHE A 25 -21.65 8.47 -1.56
C PHE A 25 -20.73 8.81 -0.38
N SER A 26 -21.01 9.88 0.38
CA SER A 26 -20.23 10.22 1.58
C SER A 26 -20.35 9.11 2.63
N GLN A 27 -21.56 8.59 2.85
CA GLN A 27 -21.79 7.47 3.78
C GLN A 27 -21.14 6.15 3.31
N MET A 28 -20.95 5.95 2.01
CA MET A 28 -20.23 4.78 1.47
C MET A 28 -18.70 4.93 1.47
N GLN A 29 -18.17 6.16 1.42
CA GLN A 29 -16.73 6.41 1.57
C GLN A 29 -16.26 6.07 3.00
N ASP A 30 -17.08 6.39 4.01
CA ASP A 30 -16.73 6.17 5.41
C ASP A 30 -16.75 4.68 5.81
N TYR A 31 -17.42 3.80 5.05
CA TYR A 31 -17.81 2.51 5.61
C TYR A 31 -16.86 1.32 5.37
N LYS A 32 -15.95 1.26 4.37
CA LYS A 32 -15.07 0.06 4.25
C LYS A 32 -13.95 -0.02 3.21
N ILE A 33 -13.86 0.85 2.19
CA ILE A 33 -13.00 0.52 1.04
C ILE A 33 -11.57 1.08 1.14
N ASN A 34 -11.30 2.04 2.03
CA ASN A 34 -9.97 2.66 2.10
C ASN A 34 -9.41 2.88 3.52
N SER A 35 -10.10 2.44 4.58
CA SER A 35 -9.64 2.74 5.95
C SER A 35 -8.26 2.15 6.22
N LYS A 36 -8.02 0.87 5.90
CA LYS A 36 -6.75 0.23 6.24
C LYS A 36 -5.52 0.83 5.52
N TYR A 37 -5.68 1.25 4.27
CA TYR A 37 -4.59 1.86 3.50
C TYR A 37 -4.38 3.33 3.89
N ILE A 38 -5.45 4.08 4.10
CA ILE A 38 -5.38 5.46 4.59
C ILE A 38 -4.86 5.50 6.02
N ASP A 39 -5.30 4.61 6.90
CA ASP A 39 -4.76 4.48 8.26
C ASP A 39 -3.29 4.08 8.22
N MET A 40 -2.88 3.18 7.31
CA MET A 40 -1.46 2.83 7.16
C MET A 40 -0.58 4.01 6.72
N ILE A 41 -1.11 4.92 5.89
CA ILE A 41 -0.37 6.09 5.40
C ILE A 41 -0.43 7.26 6.40
N CYS A 42 -1.58 7.46 7.05
CA CYS A 42 -1.87 8.61 7.90
C CYS A 42 -1.67 8.34 9.39
N ASN A 43 -1.21 7.15 9.79
CA ASN A 43 -0.90 6.89 11.20
C ASN A 43 0.42 7.56 11.58
N ASP A 44 0.33 8.85 11.90
CA ASP A 44 1.41 9.70 12.44
C ASP A 44 1.89 9.26 13.84
N ASN A 45 1.22 8.28 14.48
CA ASN A 45 1.61 7.77 15.80
C ASN A 45 2.74 6.74 15.75
N ASP A 46 3.12 6.28 14.57
CA ASP A 46 4.13 5.25 14.41
C ASP A 46 5.51 5.93 14.39
N THR A 47 6.09 6.08 15.59
CA THR A 47 7.37 6.75 15.89
C THR A 47 8.60 6.04 15.32
N LYS A 48 8.41 4.90 14.65
CA LYS A 48 9.49 4.11 14.06
C LYS A 48 10.10 4.85 12.89
N SER A 49 11.44 4.90 12.85
CA SER A 49 12.14 5.46 11.70
C SER A 49 11.89 4.63 10.44
N ASP A 50 11.96 5.24 9.26
CA ASP A 50 11.80 4.52 7.99
C ASP A 50 12.78 3.35 7.83
N ASN A 51 13.96 3.45 8.46
CA ASN A 51 14.93 2.35 8.51
C ASN A 51 14.44 1.17 9.34
N GLU A 52 13.85 1.45 10.50
CA GLU A 52 13.33 0.43 11.42
C GLU A 52 12.12 -0.28 10.82
N ARG A 53 11.24 0.46 10.13
CA ARG A 53 10.15 -0.11 9.33
C ARG A 53 10.65 -1.02 8.22
N LEU A 54 11.69 -0.60 7.50
CA LEU A 54 12.28 -1.41 6.43
C LEU A 54 12.87 -2.72 6.97
N GLU A 55 13.55 -2.67 8.11
CA GLU A 55 14.05 -3.87 8.78
C GLU A 55 12.91 -4.80 9.19
N ASP A 56 11.84 -4.28 9.79
CA ASP A 56 10.68 -5.09 10.19
C ASP A 56 10.03 -5.79 8.99
N ILE A 57 9.87 -5.10 7.86
CA ILE A 57 9.36 -5.69 6.61
C ILE A 57 10.28 -6.80 6.11
N VAL A 58 11.60 -6.61 6.18
CA VAL A 58 12.59 -7.62 5.77
C VAL A 58 12.53 -8.82 6.70
N ARG A 59 12.44 -8.62 8.02
CA ARG A 59 12.29 -9.69 9.01
C ARG A 59 11.03 -10.53 8.75
N GLU A 60 9.88 -9.88 8.58
CA GLU A 60 8.61 -10.56 8.25
C GLU A 60 8.69 -11.35 6.93
N SER A 61 9.35 -10.77 5.92
CA SER A 61 9.54 -11.44 4.62
C SER A 61 10.42 -12.67 4.72
N LEU A 62 11.53 -12.59 5.48
CA LEU A 62 12.44 -13.72 5.69
C LEU A 62 11.76 -14.85 6.47
N ILE A 63 10.98 -14.51 7.50
CA ILE A 63 10.20 -15.48 8.28
C ILE A 63 9.19 -16.21 7.39
N ARG A 64 8.51 -15.47 6.51
CA ARG A 64 7.53 -16.00 5.54
C ARG A 64 8.16 -16.95 4.53
N GLU A 65 9.39 -16.71 4.09
CA GLU A 65 10.03 -17.50 3.02
C GLU A 65 10.83 -18.70 3.54
N PHE A 66 11.50 -18.59 4.69
CA PHE A 66 12.48 -19.60 5.14
C PHE A 66 12.08 -20.37 6.40
N THR A 67 10.88 -20.15 6.96
CA THR A 67 10.35 -20.78 8.21
C THR A 67 10.76 -19.98 9.47
N PRO A 68 9.91 -19.87 10.51
CA PRO A 68 10.21 -19.09 11.73
C PRO A 68 11.44 -19.54 12.53
N GLU A 69 11.98 -20.73 12.29
CA GLU A 69 13.18 -21.23 12.97
C GLU A 69 14.46 -20.44 12.63
N ILE A 70 14.48 -19.73 11.50
CA ILE A 70 15.65 -18.92 11.12
C ILE A 70 15.96 -17.81 12.14
N THR A 71 14.95 -17.33 12.87
CA THR A 71 15.10 -16.23 13.85
C THR A 71 16.02 -16.62 15.01
N LYS A 72 16.18 -17.93 15.25
CA LYS A 72 17.07 -18.47 16.29
C LYS A 72 18.53 -18.56 15.83
N MET A 73 18.80 -18.38 14.54
CA MET A 73 20.15 -18.44 14.01
C MET A 73 20.90 -17.15 14.30
N LYS A 74 22.15 -17.26 14.77
CA LYS A 74 23.04 -16.11 14.98
C LYS A 74 23.33 -15.31 13.69
N SER A 75 23.17 -15.95 12.53
CA SER A 75 23.32 -15.31 11.21
C SER A 75 22.10 -14.52 10.76
N TYR A 76 20.97 -14.59 11.48
CA TYR A 76 19.72 -13.96 11.07
C TYR A 76 19.84 -12.43 10.98
N ASP A 77 20.35 -11.79 12.04
CA ASP A 77 20.51 -10.32 12.05
C ASP A 77 21.47 -9.84 10.96
N PHE A 78 22.51 -10.63 10.67
CA PHE A 78 23.43 -10.35 9.58
C PHE A 78 22.76 -10.48 8.20
N LEU A 79 21.89 -11.47 8.01
CA LEU A 79 21.12 -11.63 6.78
C LEU A 79 20.13 -10.47 6.59
N VAL A 80 19.47 -10.05 7.66
CA VAL A 80 18.57 -8.88 7.64
C VAL A 80 19.34 -7.63 7.20
N ASP A 81 20.48 -7.34 7.83
CA ASP A 81 21.30 -6.17 7.51
C ASP A 81 21.83 -6.21 6.06
N ALA A 82 22.33 -7.36 5.62
CA ALA A 82 22.80 -7.55 4.24
C ALA A 82 21.69 -7.33 3.20
N VAL A 83 20.46 -7.79 3.48
CA VAL A 83 19.30 -7.58 2.60
C VAL A 83 18.89 -6.12 2.58
N VAL A 84 18.79 -5.47 3.75
CA VAL A 84 18.47 -4.03 3.87
C VAL A 84 19.49 -3.18 3.11
N HIS A 85 20.78 -3.47 3.28
CA HIS A 85 21.85 -2.78 2.57
C HIS A 85 21.72 -2.94 1.05
N ASN A 86 21.43 -4.16 0.56
CA ASN A 86 21.24 -4.40 -0.86
C ASN A 86 20.00 -3.68 -1.43
N LEU A 87 18.91 -3.60 -0.67
CA LEU A 87 17.72 -2.85 -1.07
C LEU A 87 18.02 -1.34 -1.17
N LYS A 88 18.68 -0.77 -0.17
CA LYS A 88 19.11 0.64 -0.19
C LYS A 88 20.03 0.93 -1.37
N LYS A 89 20.99 0.05 -1.64
CA LYS A 89 21.89 0.16 -2.80
C LYS A 89 21.14 0.15 -4.13
N LYS A 90 20.13 -0.72 -4.28
CA LYS A 90 19.27 -0.76 -5.48
C LYS A 90 18.43 0.51 -5.64
N GLN A 91 17.90 1.04 -4.54
CA GLN A 91 17.15 2.30 -4.56
C GLN A 91 18.02 3.45 -5.05
N LEU A 92 19.21 3.62 -4.47
CA LEU A 92 20.19 4.64 -4.89
C LEU A 92 20.53 4.53 -6.38
N ALA A 93 20.90 3.34 -6.85
CA ALA A 93 21.23 3.13 -8.25
C ALA A 93 20.05 3.42 -9.21
N ASN A 94 18.80 3.26 -8.76
CA ASN A 94 17.62 3.63 -9.55
C ASN A 94 17.40 5.14 -9.58
N PHE A 95 17.68 5.86 -8.48
CA PHE A 95 17.67 7.33 -8.47
C PHE A 95 18.70 7.89 -9.46
N ASP A 96 19.91 7.35 -9.47
CA ASP A 96 20.97 7.79 -10.39
C ASP A 96 20.56 7.61 -11.85
N LYS A 97 19.92 6.48 -12.19
CA LYS A 97 19.41 6.21 -13.55
C LYS A 97 18.26 7.13 -13.97
N ILE A 98 17.42 7.54 -13.04
CA ILE A 98 16.29 8.45 -13.32
C ILE A 98 16.80 9.87 -13.58
N GLN A 99 17.86 10.30 -12.88
CA GLN A 99 18.46 11.61 -13.10
C GLN A 99 19.16 11.69 -14.47
N VAL A 100 19.90 10.65 -14.87
CA VAL A 100 20.58 10.60 -16.17
C VAL A 100 19.61 10.59 -17.37
N ASN A 101 18.38 10.10 -17.22
CA ASN A 101 17.38 10.10 -18.30
C ASN A 101 16.54 11.40 -18.38
N LYS A 102 16.76 12.36 -17.47
CA LYS A 102 16.09 13.67 -17.48
C LYS A 102 16.95 14.80 -18.04
N GLU A 103 18.24 14.56 -18.27
CA GLU A 103 19.17 15.41 -19.01
C GLU A 103 19.23 15.00 -20.48
#